data_AF-A0A951L7H0-F1
#
_entry.id   AF-A0A951L7H0-F1
#
_cell.length_a   1.000
_cell.length_b   1.000
_cell.length_c   1.000
_cell.angle_alpha   90.00
_cell.angle_beta   90.00
_cell.angle_gamma   90.00
#
_symmetry.space_group_name_H-M   'P 1'
#
loop_
_entity.id
_entity.type
_entity.pdbx_description
1 polymer ?
#
loop_
_entity_poly.entity_id
_entity_poly.type
_entity_poly.pdbx_seq_one_letter_code
_entity_poly.pdbx_strand_id
1 'polypeptide(L)'
;SAFDGASTYNITGQTQHKSPPEIRDWAHAAYPKMVAAAAPGKISTVTIIPGYDDRKTGRPPPRPVTDRWGGETYRVLWQEAIAAAPDYVLITSWNEWHEGSELEPSVEYGSRILDETAAFSRAFLARQR
;
A
#
# COMPACT_ATOMS: atom_id res chain seq x y z
N SER A 1 0.37 -26.02 -3.71
CA SER A 1 -0.44 -25.10 -2.89
C SER A 1 -1.86 -25.07 -3.45
N ALA A 2 -2.88 -25.07 -2.60
CA ALA A 2 -4.28 -24.95 -3.03
C ALA A 2 -4.68 -23.51 -3.39
N PHE A 3 -3.93 -22.51 -2.92
CA PHE A 3 -4.22 -21.10 -3.19
C PHE A 3 -3.71 -20.66 -4.56
N ASP A 4 -4.44 -19.75 -5.21
CA ASP A 4 -4.09 -19.17 -6.50
C ASP A 4 -3.25 -17.90 -6.42
N GLY A 5 -3.08 -17.34 -5.22
CA GLY A 5 -2.23 -16.20 -4.95
C GLY A 5 -2.12 -15.97 -3.44
N ALA A 6 -1.30 -15.00 -3.07
CA ALA A 6 -1.17 -14.55 -1.68
C ALA A 6 -1.15 -13.02 -1.66
N SER A 7 -1.59 -12.44 -0.53
CA SER A 7 -1.47 -11.02 -0.26
C SER A 7 -0.96 -10.80 1.16
N THR A 8 -0.43 -9.60 1.43
CA THR A 8 0.12 -9.25 2.74
C THR A 8 -0.85 -8.45 3.61
N TYR A 9 -1.98 -8.00 3.06
CA TYR A 9 -2.99 -7.13 3.67
C TYR A 9 -2.47 -5.77 4.16
N ASN A 10 -1.46 -5.70 5.02
CA ASN A 10 -0.92 -4.46 5.55
C ASN A 10 0.63 -4.52 5.56
N ILE A 11 1.27 -3.43 5.14
CA ILE A 11 2.74 -3.33 5.03
C ILE A 11 3.36 -2.42 6.10
N THR A 12 2.58 -1.92 7.08
CA THR A 12 3.07 -1.01 8.12
C THR A 12 4.27 -1.57 8.89
N GLY A 13 4.33 -2.89 9.10
CA GLY A 13 5.49 -3.52 9.73
C GLY A 13 6.81 -3.24 9.00
N GLN A 14 6.75 -3.00 7.69
CA GLN A 14 7.90 -2.68 6.83
C GLN A 14 8.08 -1.19 6.56
N THR A 15 7.01 -0.40 6.66
CA THR A 15 7.02 1.04 6.37
C THR A 15 6.98 1.93 7.60
N GLN A 16 6.84 1.36 8.80
CA GLN A 16 6.80 2.11 10.06
C GLN A 16 8.05 2.98 10.23
N HIS A 17 7.84 4.23 10.62
CA HIS A 17 8.87 5.25 10.89
C HIS A 17 9.80 5.58 9.71
N LYS A 18 9.45 5.16 8.49
CA LYS A 18 10.21 5.48 7.27
C LYS A 18 9.74 6.80 6.66
N SER A 19 10.69 7.54 6.10
CA SER A 19 10.44 8.66 5.20
C SER A 19 10.02 8.16 3.80
N PRO A 20 9.41 9.00 2.94
CA PRO A 20 9.01 8.57 1.61
C PRO A 20 10.15 7.99 0.74
N PRO A 21 11.39 8.52 0.74
CA PRO A 21 12.52 7.88 0.07
C PRO A 21 12.82 6.47 0.58
N GLU A 22 12.80 6.25 1.90
CA GLU A 22 13.05 4.93 2.48
C GLU A 22 11.90 3.94 2.20
N ILE A 23 10.65 4.41 2.15
CA ILE A 23 9.50 3.61 1.72
C ILE A 23 9.67 3.21 0.25
N ARG A 24 10.10 4.15 -0.60
CA ARG A 24 10.40 3.88 -2.01
C ARG A 24 11.48 2.81 -2.13
N ASP A 25 12.63 2.98 -1.47
CA ASP A 25 13.75 2.04 -1.54
C ASP A 25 13.34 0.64 -1.10
N TRP A 26 12.55 0.55 -0.03
CA TRP A 26 11.98 -0.72 0.40
C TRP A 26 11.06 -1.33 -0.67
N ALA A 27 10.09 -0.57 -1.19
CA ALA A 27 9.11 -1.07 -2.16
C ALA A 27 9.79 -1.47 -3.48
N HIS A 28 10.76 -0.69 -3.94
CA HIS A 28 11.60 -0.96 -5.10
C HIS A 28 12.32 -2.32 -4.97
N ALA A 29 12.84 -2.64 -3.79
CA ALA A 29 13.53 -3.89 -3.53
C ALA A 29 12.56 -5.07 -3.26
N ALA A 30 11.39 -4.80 -2.66
CA ALA A 30 10.47 -5.82 -2.17
C ALA A 30 9.45 -6.26 -3.22
N TYR A 31 8.82 -5.33 -3.94
CA TYR A 31 7.72 -5.63 -4.84
C TYR A 31 8.12 -6.55 -6.00
N PRO A 32 9.26 -6.38 -6.69
CA PRO A 32 9.68 -7.34 -7.72
C PRO A 32 9.88 -8.75 -7.16
N LYS A 33 10.33 -8.88 -5.91
CA LYS A 33 10.49 -10.19 -5.25
C LYS A 33 9.14 -10.80 -4.88
N MET A 34 8.18 -9.99 -4.45
CA MET A 34 6.80 -10.46 -4.19
C MET A 34 6.13 -10.95 -5.48
N VAL A 35 6.32 -10.22 -6.59
CA VAL A 35 5.82 -10.64 -7.91
C VAL A 35 6.49 -11.94 -8.35
N ALA A 36 7.81 -12.04 -8.27
CA ALA A 36 8.55 -13.24 -8.63
C ALA A 36 8.27 -14.45 -7.72
N ALA A 37 7.83 -14.23 -6.48
CA ALA A 37 7.47 -15.30 -5.55
C ALA A 37 6.14 -15.98 -5.90
N ALA A 38 5.30 -15.37 -6.75
CA ALA A 38 4.14 -16.05 -7.30
C ALA A 38 4.61 -17.17 -8.23
N ALA A 39 4.26 -18.42 -7.91
CA ALA A 39 4.62 -19.55 -8.76
C ALA A 39 4.02 -19.39 -10.17
N PRO A 40 4.61 -19.98 -11.22
CA PRO A 40 4.04 -19.92 -12.57
C PRO A 40 2.54 -20.30 -12.58
N GLY A 41 1.71 -19.42 -13.16
CA GLY A 41 0.25 -19.59 -13.18
C GLY A 41 -0.48 -19.17 -11.91
N LYS A 42 0.19 -18.51 -10.96
CA LYS A 42 -0.40 -17.92 -9.75
C LYS A 42 -0.47 -16.40 -9.87
N ILE A 43 -1.47 -15.83 -9.22
CA ILE A 43 -1.73 -14.39 -9.13
C ILE A 43 -0.70 -13.76 -8.20
N SER A 44 0.08 -12.84 -8.77
CA SER A 44 0.97 -11.96 -8.02
C SER A 44 0.21 -10.76 -7.47
N THR A 45 0.50 -10.40 -6.22
CA THR A 45 -0.08 -9.21 -5.62
C THR A 45 0.95 -8.42 -4.85
N VAL A 46 0.75 -7.10 -4.79
CA VAL A 46 1.42 -6.22 -3.83
C VAL A 46 0.35 -5.40 -3.09
N THR A 47 0.68 -4.96 -1.89
CA THR A 47 -0.21 -4.13 -1.08
C THR A 47 0.39 -2.74 -0.91
N ILE A 48 -0.46 -1.72 -1.04
CA ILE A 48 -0.14 -0.33 -0.73
C ILE A 48 -1.06 0.19 0.38
N ILE A 49 -0.59 1.19 1.14
CA ILE A 49 -1.35 1.87 2.21
C ILE A 49 -1.16 3.39 2.08
N PRO A 50 -2.16 4.22 2.38
CA PRO A 50 -1.94 5.68 2.42
C PRO A 50 -1.12 6.11 3.64
N GLY A 51 -1.17 5.29 4.69
CA GLY A 51 -0.51 5.43 5.98
C GLY A 51 -1.10 4.40 6.95
N TYR A 52 -0.65 4.45 8.19
CA TYR A 52 -1.16 3.62 9.28
C TYR A 52 -0.85 4.29 10.62
N ASP A 53 -1.86 4.45 11.49
CA ASP A 53 -1.71 4.91 12.86
C ASP A 53 -2.87 4.41 13.72
N ASP A 54 -2.64 3.34 14.46
CA ASP A 54 -3.65 2.75 15.35
C ASP A 54 -3.44 3.13 16.82
N ARG A 55 -2.68 4.19 17.10
CA ARG A 55 -2.37 4.61 18.48
C ARG A 55 -3.60 4.96 19.30
N LYS A 56 -4.69 5.35 18.63
CA LYS A 56 -5.97 5.74 19.25
C LYS A 56 -6.84 4.56 19.68
N THR A 57 -6.48 3.32 19.33
CA THR A 57 -7.26 2.11 19.70
C THR A 57 -7.11 1.69 21.16
N GLY A 58 -6.08 2.19 21.86
CA GLY A 58 -5.77 1.78 23.24
C GLY A 58 -5.10 0.40 23.37
N ARG A 59 -4.68 -0.23 22.26
CA ARG A 59 -3.96 -1.51 22.30
C ARG A 59 -2.57 -1.39 22.98
N PRO A 60 -2.04 -2.46 23.59
CA PRO A 60 -0.67 -2.45 24.12
C PRO A 60 0.39 -2.30 23.01
N PRO A 61 1.58 -1.74 23.30
CA PRO A 61 2.70 -1.69 22.36
C PRO A 61 3.14 -3.08 21.85
N PRO A 62 3.76 -3.16 20.65
CA PRO A 62 4.10 -2.06 19.75
C PRO A 62 2.91 -1.55 18.92
N ARG A 63 2.93 -0.24 18.62
CA ARG A 63 1.93 0.48 17.81
C ARG A 63 2.64 1.20 16.66
N PRO A 64 3.02 0.47 15.58
CA PRO A 64 3.71 1.05 14.43
C PRO A 64 2.95 2.23 13.86
N VAL A 65 3.70 3.20 13.34
CA VAL A 65 3.15 4.35 12.62
C VAL A 65 3.83 4.46 11.27
N THR A 66 3.05 4.42 10.19
CA THR A 66 3.48 4.84 8.86
C THR A 66 2.79 6.16 8.57
N ASP A 67 3.55 7.25 8.63
CA ASP A 67 3.01 8.57 8.34
C ASP A 67 2.52 8.66 6.89
N ARG A 68 1.46 9.43 6.67
CA ARG A 68 0.95 9.71 5.32
C ARG A 68 1.88 10.62 4.51
N TRP A 69 2.74 11.40 5.20
CA TRP A 69 3.64 12.41 4.61
C TRP A 69 2.94 13.32 3.58
N GLY A 70 1.75 13.83 3.93
CA GLY A 70 0.95 14.68 3.05
C GLY A 70 0.39 13.98 1.80
N GLY A 71 0.51 12.64 1.70
CA GLY A 71 0.15 11.82 0.54
C GLY A 71 1.35 11.17 -0.14
N GLU A 72 2.59 11.59 0.18
CA GLU A 72 3.78 11.04 -0.48
C GLU A 72 3.97 9.55 -0.24
N THR A 73 3.63 9.03 0.95
CA THR A 73 3.66 7.58 1.22
C THR A 73 2.86 6.81 0.18
N TYR A 74 1.63 7.25 -0.08
CA TYR A 74 0.75 6.59 -1.03
C TYR A 74 1.28 6.69 -2.46
N ARG A 75 1.76 7.88 -2.83
CA ARG A 75 2.34 8.17 -4.15
C ARG A 75 3.55 7.31 -4.46
N VAL A 76 4.52 7.19 -3.54
CA VAL A 76 5.72 6.38 -3.77
C VAL A 76 5.38 4.89 -3.87
N LEU A 77 4.48 4.39 -3.02
CA LEU A 77 4.04 2.99 -3.06
C LEU A 77 3.32 2.66 -4.36
N TRP A 78 2.43 3.53 -4.85
CA TRP A 78 1.78 3.37 -6.14
C TRP A 78 2.78 3.31 -7.30
N GLN A 79 3.76 4.22 -7.32
CA GLN A 79 4.77 4.27 -8.38
C GLN A 79 5.59 2.98 -8.43
N GLU A 80 6.05 2.47 -7.28
CA GLU A 80 6.79 1.21 -7.22
C GLU A 80 5.90 0.01 -7.54
N ALA A 81 4.62 0.02 -7.15
CA ALA A 81 3.67 -1.04 -7.52
C ALA A 81 3.46 -1.10 -9.03
N ILE A 82 3.29 0.05 -9.69
CA ILE A 82 3.19 0.15 -11.15
C ILE A 82 4.48 -0.34 -11.82
N ALA A 83 5.65 0.05 -11.29
CA ALA A 83 6.93 -0.38 -11.83
C ALA A 83 7.11 -1.92 -11.76
N ALA A 84 6.74 -2.52 -10.62
CA ALA A 84 6.84 -3.96 -10.37
C ALA A 84 5.84 -4.82 -11.17
N ALA A 85 4.78 -4.20 -11.70
CA ALA A 85 3.78 -4.85 -12.57
C ALA A 85 3.17 -6.16 -12.01
N PRO A 86 2.62 -6.17 -10.77
CA PRO A 86 1.84 -7.31 -10.28
C PRO A 86 0.54 -7.48 -11.07
N ASP A 87 -0.12 -8.63 -10.94
CA ASP A 87 -1.47 -8.85 -11.48
C ASP A 87 -2.50 -7.97 -10.76
N TYR A 88 -2.39 -7.86 -9.43
CA TYR A 88 -3.27 -7.03 -8.61
C TYR A 88 -2.49 -6.14 -7.63
N VAL A 89 -2.98 -4.91 -7.47
CA VAL A 89 -2.61 -4.04 -6.34
C VAL A 89 -3.74 -4.05 -5.33
N LEU A 90 -3.45 -4.50 -4.11
CA LEU A 90 -4.36 -4.38 -2.97
C LEU A 90 -4.14 -3.03 -2.30
N ILE A 91 -5.23 -2.38 -1.94
CA ILE A 91 -5.21 -1.09 -1.24
C ILE A 91 -5.84 -1.31 0.12
N THR A 92 -5.04 -1.09 1.17
CA THR A 92 -5.52 -1.19 2.54
C THR A 92 -5.56 0.22 3.13
N SER A 93 -6.75 0.80 3.32
CA SER A 93 -8.10 0.24 3.18
C SER A 93 -9.10 1.27 2.66
N TRP A 94 -10.33 0.87 2.34
CA TRP A 94 -11.38 1.86 2.08
C TRP A 94 -11.62 2.72 3.32
N ASN A 95 -12.00 2.10 4.44
CA ASN A 95 -12.45 2.83 5.63
C ASN A 95 -12.11 2.14 6.96
N GLU A 96 -10.94 1.52 7.09
CA GLU A 96 -10.53 0.99 8.39
C GLU A 96 -9.94 2.09 9.28
N TRP A 97 -10.84 2.92 9.80
CA TRP A 97 -10.54 4.11 10.60
C TRP A 97 -9.75 3.82 11.86
N HIS A 98 -9.89 2.63 12.46
CA HIS A 98 -9.13 2.30 13.67
C HIS A 98 -7.63 2.16 13.39
N GLU A 99 -7.28 1.77 12.17
CA GLU A 99 -5.90 1.66 11.70
C GLU A 99 -5.36 2.95 11.08
N GLY A 100 -6.20 3.97 10.87
CA GLY A 100 -5.82 5.19 10.18
C GLY A 100 -5.37 4.95 8.73
N SER A 101 -5.80 3.85 8.11
CA SER A 101 -5.42 3.40 6.76
C SER A 101 -6.45 3.78 5.68
N GLU A 102 -7.46 4.59 6.02
CA GLU A 102 -8.59 4.92 5.16
C GLU A 102 -8.23 5.72 3.89
N LEU A 103 -8.90 5.36 2.79
CA LEU A 103 -9.06 6.13 1.56
C LEU A 103 -10.29 7.04 1.60
N GLU A 104 -11.30 6.64 2.38
CA GLU A 104 -12.54 7.37 2.56
C GLU A 104 -12.25 8.84 2.92
N PRO A 105 -12.88 9.81 2.23
CA PRO A 105 -12.63 11.22 2.50
C PRO A 105 -12.87 11.58 3.96
N SER A 106 -11.95 12.34 4.54
CA SER A 106 -11.99 12.76 5.95
C SER A 106 -11.91 14.28 6.07
N VAL A 107 -12.26 14.81 7.24
CA VAL A 107 -12.04 16.24 7.53
C VAL A 107 -10.55 16.60 7.48
N GLU A 108 -9.68 15.69 7.91
CA GLU A 108 -8.23 15.89 8.00
C GLU A 108 -7.54 15.84 6.62
N TYR A 109 -7.99 14.94 5.74
CA TYR A 109 -7.29 14.63 4.49
C TYR A 109 -8.09 14.96 3.21
N GLY A 110 -9.36 15.35 3.34
CA GLY A 110 -10.25 15.58 2.21
C GLY A 110 -10.35 14.35 1.30
N SER A 111 -10.56 14.56 0.00
CA SER A 111 -10.61 13.49 -1.02
C SER A 111 -9.25 13.09 -1.59
N ARG A 112 -8.12 13.63 -1.07
CA ARG A 112 -6.81 13.54 -1.73
C ARG A 112 -6.42 12.11 -2.12
N ILE A 113 -6.50 11.18 -1.17
CA ILE A 113 -6.08 9.79 -1.41
C ILE A 113 -7.03 9.10 -2.40
N LEU A 114 -8.33 9.39 -2.34
CA LEU A 114 -9.31 8.86 -3.30
C LEU A 114 -9.04 9.37 -4.72
N ASP A 115 -8.74 10.66 -4.88
CA ASP A 115 -8.42 11.26 -6.17
C ASP A 115 -7.11 10.69 -6.75
N GLU A 116 -6.09 10.52 -5.91
CA GLU A 116 -4.83 9.85 -6.27
C GLU A 116 -5.05 8.39 -6.68
N THR A 117 -5.91 7.66 -5.96
CA THR A 117 -6.29 6.28 -6.29
C THR A 117 -6.84 6.22 -7.72
N ALA A 118 -7.79 7.09 -8.05
CA ALA A 118 -8.38 7.11 -9.39
C ALA A 118 -7.33 7.36 -10.49
N ALA A 119 -6.38 8.28 -10.25
CA ALA A 119 -5.31 8.57 -11.20
C ALA A 119 -4.33 7.39 -11.36
N PHE A 120 -3.86 6.80 -10.26
CA PHE A 120 -2.91 5.70 -10.29
C PHE A 120 -3.51 4.39 -10.78
N SER A 121 -4.76 4.09 -10.45
CA SER A 121 -5.46 2.93 -11.02
C SER A 121 -5.53 3.00 -12.55
N ARG A 122 -5.77 4.19 -13.13
CA ARG A 122 -5.72 4.37 -14.59
C ARG A 122 -4.31 4.14 -15.15
N ALA A 123 -3.28 4.65 -14.49
CA ALA A 123 -1.89 4.45 -14.91
C ALA A 123 -1.45 2.98 -14.83
N PHE A 124 -1.86 2.27 -13.77
CA PHE A 124 -1.62 0.84 -13.60
C PHE A 124 -2.25 0.03 -14.74
N LEU A 125 -3.53 0.25 -15.04
CA LEU A 125 -4.22 -0.44 -16.12
C LEU A 125 -3.64 -0.12 -17.51
N ALA A 126 -3.17 1.11 -17.73
CA ALA A 126 -2.56 1.50 -18.99
C ALA A 126 -1.20 0.81 -19.24
N ARG A 127 -0.45 0.47 -18.19
CA ARG A 127 0.84 -0.24 -18.28
C ARG A 127 0.70 -1.75 -18.52
N GLN A 128 -0.43 -2.33 -18.12
CA GLN A 128 -0.72 -3.77 -18.30
C GLN A 128 -1.26 -4.10 -19.70
N ARG A 129 -1.49 -3.09 -20.55
CA ARG A 129 -1.87 -3.24 -21.95
C ARG A 129 -0.63 -3.20 -22.85
#